data_AF-A0A5S3YMR6-F1
#
_entry.id   AF-A0A5S3YMR6-F1
#
_cell.length_a   1.000
_cell.length_b   1.000
_cell.length_c   1.000
_cell.angle_alpha   90.00
_cell.angle_beta   90.00
_cell.angle_gamma   90.00
#
_symmetry.space_group_name_H-M   'P 1'
#
loop_
_entity.id
_entity.type
_entity.pdbx_description
1 polymer ?
#
loop_
_entity_poly.entity_id
_entity_poly.type
_entity_poly.pdbx_seq_one_letter_code
_entity_poly.pdbx_strand_id
1 'polypeptide(L)'
;LFNYYRNNIIHLFAVPSVIAQQLVNCRSTTLVECEAQLACLYPFFAKEWFLTPLRSGYITDILNAFASNNLIEFDGTTAVTRTDSHAFSQHEMLGKVSHLTLQRYAITVNLIDSNQGITRANLESENDVLAQRLGTLHGIKSPEFFDKKV
;
A
#
# COMPACT_ATOMS: atom_id res chain seq x y z
N LEU A 1 6.55 -22.05 2.53
CA LEU A 1 7.78 -21.33 2.96
C LEU A 1 7.90 -19.94 2.32
N PHE A 2 7.76 -19.80 0.99
CA PHE A 2 7.74 -18.48 0.31
C PHE A 2 6.56 -17.57 0.71
N ASN A 3 5.36 -18.13 0.97
CA ASN A 3 4.19 -17.35 1.41
C ASN A 3 4.32 -16.83 2.85
N TYR A 4 5.02 -17.55 3.73
CA TYR A 4 5.36 -17.07 5.08
C TYR A 4 6.39 -15.92 5.03
N TYR A 5 7.31 -15.95 4.06
CA TYR A 5 8.22 -14.84 3.78
C TYR A 5 7.49 -13.65 3.16
N ARG A 6 6.52 -13.88 2.27
CA ARG A 6 5.68 -12.80 1.70
C ARG A 6 4.91 -12.05 2.80
N ASN A 7 4.31 -12.76 3.77
CA ASN A 7 3.64 -12.13 4.91
C ASN A 7 4.62 -11.30 5.76
N ASN A 8 5.77 -11.85 6.15
CA ASN A 8 6.74 -11.12 6.96
C ASN A 8 7.33 -9.89 6.25
N ILE A 9 7.47 -9.94 4.92
CA ILE A 9 8.03 -8.85 4.12
C ILE A 9 6.99 -7.74 3.86
N ILE A 10 5.72 -8.09 3.63
CA ILE A 10 4.65 -7.10 3.39
C ILE A 10 4.48 -6.17 4.60
N HIS A 11 4.59 -6.69 5.83
CA HIS A 11 4.49 -5.87 7.05
C HIS A 11 5.54 -4.76 7.10
N LEU A 12 6.78 -5.08 6.70
CA LEU A 12 7.87 -4.10 6.64
C LEU A 12 7.60 -3.01 5.61
N PHE A 13 6.93 -3.37 4.52
CA PHE A 13 6.73 -2.48 3.38
C PHE A 13 5.38 -1.74 3.36
N ALA A 14 4.49 -1.98 4.33
CA ALA A 14 3.18 -1.34 4.42
C ALA A 14 3.26 0.21 4.35
N VAL A 15 4.04 0.80 5.24
CA VAL A 15 4.26 2.25 5.31
C VAL A 15 5.12 2.79 4.15
N PRO A 16 6.33 2.26 3.88
CA PRO A 16 7.19 2.84 2.85
C PRO A 16 6.61 2.71 1.44
N SER A 17 5.78 1.71 1.15
CA SER A 17 5.12 1.59 -0.16
C SER A 17 4.06 2.68 -0.39
N VAL A 18 3.30 3.06 0.64
CA VAL A 18 2.32 4.17 0.54
C VAL A 18 3.05 5.49 0.29
N ILE A 19 4.11 5.76 1.05
CA ILE A 19 4.93 6.97 0.91
C ILE A 19 5.57 7.01 -0.49
N ALA A 20 6.12 5.89 -0.96
CA ALA A 20 6.70 5.80 -2.31
C ALA A 20 5.64 6.05 -3.40
N GLN A 21 4.43 5.49 -3.26
CA GLN A 21 3.34 5.72 -4.21
C GLN A 21 2.92 7.21 -4.25
N GLN A 22 2.86 7.86 -3.09
CA GLN A 22 2.57 9.29 -2.99
C GLN A 22 3.65 10.14 -3.69
N LEU A 23 4.93 9.83 -3.45
CA LEU A 23 6.07 10.48 -4.09
C LEU A 23 6.15 10.26 -5.61
N VAL A 24 5.72 9.09 -6.10
CA VAL A 24 5.61 8.81 -7.54
C VAL A 24 4.51 9.67 -8.18
N ASN A 25 3.36 9.80 -7.52
CA ASN A 25 2.20 10.50 -8.05
C ASN A 25 2.35 12.03 -7.98
N CYS A 26 2.82 12.54 -6.84
CA CYS A 26 2.82 13.97 -6.53
C CYS A 26 4.18 14.64 -6.75
N ARG A 27 5.27 13.87 -6.92
CA ARG A 27 6.68 14.32 -6.99
C ARG A 27 7.22 15.03 -5.74
N SER A 28 6.35 15.55 -4.89
CA SER A 28 6.69 16.08 -3.57
C SER A 28 5.57 15.75 -2.58
N THR A 29 5.92 15.64 -1.30
CA THR A 29 4.97 15.51 -0.19
C THR A 29 5.60 16.03 1.09
N THR A 30 4.79 16.55 1.99
CA THR A 30 5.22 16.92 3.35
C THR A 30 5.08 15.73 4.30
N LEU A 31 5.84 15.77 5.41
CA LEU A 31 5.73 14.80 6.51
C LEU A 31 4.29 14.76 7.05
N VAL A 32 3.65 15.92 7.21
CA VAL A 32 2.28 16.04 7.70
C VAL A 32 1.27 15.37 6.76
N GLU A 33 1.44 15.53 5.45
CA GLU A 33 0.59 14.85 4.46
C GLU A 33 0.78 13.33 4.50
N CYS A 34 2.02 12.85 4.62
CA CYS A 34 2.28 11.42 4.79
C CYS A 34 1.65 10.87 6.07
N GLU A 35 1.76 11.59 7.19
CA GLU A 35 1.14 11.24 8.47
C GLU A 35 -0.39 11.18 8.36
N ALA A 36 -1.01 12.19 7.74
CA ALA A 36 -2.46 12.21 7.54
C ALA A 36 -2.94 11.05 6.67
N GLN A 37 -2.24 10.78 5.56
CA GLN A 37 -2.59 9.67 4.66
C GLN A 37 -2.44 8.32 5.36
N LEU A 38 -1.35 8.11 6.09
CA LEU A 38 -1.13 6.85 6.82
C LEU A 38 -2.07 6.71 8.02
N ALA A 39 -2.44 7.79 8.70
CA ALA A 39 -3.47 7.72 9.74
C ALA A 39 -4.81 7.21 9.19
N CYS A 40 -5.14 7.54 7.93
CA CYS A 40 -6.34 7.04 7.25
C CYS A 40 -6.19 5.58 6.78
N LEU A 41 -5.07 5.22 6.14
CA LEU A 41 -4.91 3.91 5.48
C LEU A 41 -4.39 2.81 6.42
N TYR A 42 -3.52 3.15 7.37
CA TYR A 42 -2.86 2.18 8.24
C TYR A 42 -3.83 1.32 9.06
N PRO A 43 -4.97 1.82 9.59
CA PRO A 43 -5.93 0.98 10.31
C PRO A 43 -6.46 -0.20 9.49
N PHE A 44 -6.60 -0.06 8.17
CA PHE A 44 -7.02 -1.15 7.29
C PHE A 44 -5.94 -2.23 7.19
N PHE A 45 -4.69 -1.82 6.93
CA PHE A 45 -3.54 -2.73 6.92
C PHE A 45 -3.34 -3.40 8.28
N ALA A 46 -3.47 -2.66 9.38
CA ALA A 46 -3.27 -3.19 10.71
C ALA A 46 -4.32 -4.27 11.07
N LYS A 47 -5.56 -4.10 10.63
CA LYS A 47 -6.60 -5.12 10.81
C LYS A 47 -6.41 -6.33 9.89
N GLU A 48 -6.11 -6.12 8.61
CA GLU A 48 -5.96 -7.21 7.64
C GLU A 48 -4.67 -8.02 7.87
N TRP A 49 -3.61 -7.37 8.32
CA TRP A 49 -2.27 -7.95 8.47
C TRP A 49 -1.82 -8.08 9.92
N PHE A 50 -2.71 -7.87 10.89
CA PHE A 50 -2.42 -7.98 12.33
C PHE A 50 -1.22 -7.13 12.79
N LEU A 51 -1.09 -5.91 12.25
CA LEU A 51 0.02 -5.02 12.60
C LEU A 51 -0.19 -4.33 13.95
N THR A 52 0.91 -4.08 14.66
CA THR A 52 0.92 -3.24 15.86
C THR A 52 0.80 -1.76 15.50
N PRO A 53 0.32 -0.89 16.40
CA PRO A 53 0.31 0.55 16.16
C PRO A 53 1.69 1.09 15.73
N LEU A 54 1.68 2.07 14.84
CA LEU A 54 2.92 2.76 14.43
C LEU A 54 3.54 3.48 15.61
N ARG A 55 4.87 3.33 15.76
CA ARG A 55 5.62 4.15 16.70
C ARG A 55 5.68 5.60 16.19
N SER A 56 5.70 6.54 17.13
CA SER A 56 5.97 7.95 16.81
C SER A 56 7.33 8.09 16.10
N GLY A 57 7.39 8.98 15.11
CA GLY A 57 8.58 9.23 14.30
C GLY A 57 8.91 8.17 13.24
N TYR A 58 8.16 7.06 13.15
CA TYR A 58 8.45 6.01 12.16
C TYR A 58 8.41 6.53 10.72
N ILE A 59 7.46 7.40 10.39
CA ILE A 59 7.32 7.97 9.05
C ILE A 59 8.52 8.84 8.71
N THR A 60 8.97 9.67 9.65
CA THR A 60 10.20 10.47 9.53
C THR A 60 11.41 9.58 9.29
N ASP A 61 11.52 8.45 10.00
CA ASP A 61 12.64 7.51 9.82
C ASP A 61 12.63 6.84 8.45
N ILE A 62 11.45 6.56 7.89
CA ILE A 62 11.33 6.06 6.51
C ILE A 62 11.78 7.13 5.49
N LEU A 63 11.36 8.38 5.66
CA LEU A 63 11.79 9.48 4.78
C LEU A 63 13.31 9.70 4.88
N ASN A 64 13.87 9.67 6.09
CA ASN A 64 15.32 9.72 6.30
C ASN A 64 16.04 8.54 5.64
N ALA A 65 15.47 7.34 5.70
CA ALA A 65 16.02 6.17 5.01
C ALA A 65 15.98 6.34 3.49
N PHE A 66 14.90 6.87 2.91
CA PHE A 66 14.83 7.17 1.47
C PHE A 66 15.87 8.22 1.06
N ALA A 67 16.03 9.28 1.85
CA ALA A 67 17.03 10.32 1.60
C ALA A 67 18.45 9.75 1.68
N SER A 68 18.74 8.93 2.69
CA SER A 68 20.04 8.27 2.87
C SER A 68 20.40 7.31 1.73
N ASN A 69 19.39 6.77 1.04
CA ASN A 69 19.55 5.93 -0.15
C ASN A 69 19.50 6.73 -1.46
N ASN A 70 19.56 8.07 -1.40
CA ASN A 70 19.48 8.97 -2.55
C ASN A 70 18.22 8.78 -3.40
N LEU A 71 17.08 8.42 -2.79
CA LEU A 71 15.82 8.27 -3.53
C LEU A 71 15.02 9.58 -3.58
N ILE A 72 15.16 10.39 -2.53
CA ILE A 72 14.50 11.68 -2.37
C ILE A 72 15.49 12.71 -1.83
N GLU A 73 15.10 13.97 -1.90
CA GLU A 73 15.63 15.05 -1.08
C GLU A 73 14.63 15.31 0.05
N PHE A 74 15.10 15.40 1.30
CA PHE A 74 14.24 15.63 2.46
C PHE A 74 14.89 16.66 3.39
N ASP A 75 14.17 17.74 3.67
CA ASP A 75 14.65 18.85 4.53
C ASP A 75 14.18 18.74 5.99
N GLY A 76 13.54 17.62 6.35
CA GLY A 76 12.91 17.40 7.65
C GLY A 76 11.40 17.69 7.66
N THR A 77 10.89 18.41 6.67
CA THR A 77 9.46 18.75 6.52
C THR A 77 8.91 18.29 5.18
N THR A 78 9.64 18.52 4.09
CA THR A 78 9.22 18.26 2.72
C THR A 78 10.15 17.28 2.06
N ALA A 79 9.57 16.24 1.49
CA ALA A 79 10.23 15.22 0.68
C ALA A 79 9.94 15.48 -0.80
N VAL A 80 10.99 15.46 -1.63
CA VAL A 80 10.91 15.65 -3.07
C VAL A 80 11.60 14.49 -3.78
N THR A 81 10.90 13.88 -4.72
CA THR A 81 11.44 12.80 -5.53
C THR A 81 12.54 13.33 -6.43
N ARG A 82 13.68 12.64 -6.45
CA ARG A 82 14.75 12.99 -7.39
C ARG A 82 14.34 12.64 -8.82
N THR A 83 14.84 13.41 -9.79
CA THR A 83 14.51 13.25 -11.21
C THR A 83 15.37 12.20 -11.92
N ASP A 84 16.28 11.52 -11.21
CA ASP A 84 17.05 10.41 -11.76
C ASP A 84 16.12 9.21 -12.04
N SER A 85 16.31 8.58 -13.20
CA SER A 85 15.43 7.47 -13.60
C SER A 85 15.54 6.24 -12.69
N HIS A 86 16.66 6.10 -11.98
CA HIS A 86 16.92 4.98 -11.08
C HIS A 86 16.13 5.09 -9.78
N ALA A 87 16.19 6.22 -9.06
CA ALA A 87 15.37 6.44 -7.86
C ALA A 87 13.88 6.32 -8.15
N PHE A 88 13.43 6.90 -9.28
CA PHE A 88 12.04 6.81 -9.70
C PHE A 88 11.59 5.36 -9.94
N SER A 89 12.43 4.55 -10.61
CA SER A 89 12.15 3.12 -10.83
C SER A 89 12.10 2.32 -9.52
N GLN A 90 12.96 2.65 -8.55
CA GLN A 90 12.96 2.01 -7.24
C GLN A 90 11.70 2.37 -6.42
N HIS A 91 11.25 3.62 -6.47
CA HIS A 91 9.98 4.03 -5.87
C HIS A 91 8.78 3.36 -6.54
N GLU A 92 8.79 3.23 -7.86
CA GLU A 92 7.73 2.50 -8.58
C GLU A 92 7.68 1.02 -8.17
N MET A 93 8.85 0.38 -8.04
CA MET A 93 8.93 -1.01 -7.55
C MET A 93 8.42 -1.15 -6.11
N LEU A 94 8.74 -0.20 -5.25
CA LEU A 94 8.30 -0.20 -3.85
C LEU A 94 6.80 0.07 -3.72
N GLY A 95 6.25 0.99 -4.50
CA GLY A 95 4.81 1.29 -4.54
C GLY A 95 3.97 0.09 -5.00
N LYS A 96 4.49 -0.73 -5.91
CA LYS A 96 3.84 -1.98 -6.37
C LYS A 96 3.54 -2.96 -5.23
N VAL A 97 4.22 -2.86 -4.08
CA VAL A 97 3.98 -3.75 -2.92
C VAL A 97 2.59 -3.57 -2.32
N SER A 98 2.10 -2.33 -2.16
CA SER A 98 0.76 -2.06 -1.62
C SER A 98 -0.30 -1.76 -2.68
N HIS A 99 0.11 -1.59 -3.94
CA HIS A 99 -0.75 -1.18 -5.04
C HIS A 99 -2.02 -2.04 -5.19
N LEU A 100 -1.86 -3.37 -5.17
CA LEU A 100 -3.00 -4.30 -5.29
C LEU A 100 -3.96 -4.19 -4.11
N THR A 101 -3.45 -4.03 -2.89
CA THR A 101 -4.26 -3.87 -1.68
C THR A 101 -5.03 -2.56 -1.70
N LEU A 102 -4.36 -1.46 -2.07
CA LEU A 102 -4.99 -0.15 -2.21
C LEU A 102 -6.08 -0.15 -3.30
N GLN A 103 -5.85 -0.82 -4.43
CA GLN A 103 -6.88 -1.01 -5.45
C GLN A 103 -8.08 -1.79 -4.90
N ARG A 104 -7.87 -2.89 -4.16
CA ARG A 104 -8.96 -3.65 -3.53
C ARG A 104 -9.77 -2.77 -2.57
N TYR A 105 -9.12 -1.95 -1.76
CA TYR A 105 -9.80 -1.00 -0.87
C TYR A 105 -10.61 0.02 -1.66
N ALA A 106 -10.02 0.65 -2.68
CA ALA A 106 -10.71 1.62 -3.51
C ALA A 106 -11.96 1.02 -4.17
N ILE A 107 -11.88 -0.19 -4.71
CA ILE A 107 -13.03 -0.83 -5.34
C ILE A 107 -14.10 -1.21 -4.30
N THR A 108 -13.70 -1.77 -3.16
CA THR A 108 -14.64 -2.14 -2.09
C THR A 108 -15.39 -0.91 -1.56
N VAL A 109 -14.68 0.19 -1.32
CA VAL A 109 -15.28 1.46 -0.86
C VAL A 109 -16.23 2.01 -1.92
N ASN A 110 -15.84 2.03 -3.20
CA ASN A 110 -16.72 2.47 -4.29
C ASN A 110 -17.97 1.59 -4.43
N LEU A 111 -17.86 0.27 -4.25
CA LEU A 111 -19.01 -0.65 -4.26
C LEU A 111 -19.99 -0.37 -3.12
N ILE A 112 -19.47 -0.10 -1.92
CA ILE A 112 -20.29 0.26 -0.75
C ILE A 112 -20.98 1.60 -0.97
N ASP A 113 -20.25 2.60 -1.47
CA ASP A 113 -20.77 3.96 -1.69
C ASP A 113 -21.86 3.97 -2.78
N SER A 114 -21.63 3.23 -3.88
CA SER A 114 -22.59 3.12 -4.99
C SER A 114 -23.80 2.23 -4.70
N ASN A 115 -23.72 1.32 -3.72
CA ASN A 115 -24.81 0.41 -3.36
C ASN A 115 -25.12 0.50 -1.86
N GLN A 116 -25.84 1.55 -1.47
CA GLN A 116 -26.34 1.69 -0.10
C GLN A 116 -27.19 0.47 0.30
N GLY A 117 -26.71 -0.30 1.28
CA GLY A 117 -27.37 -1.52 1.74
C GLY A 117 -26.91 -2.82 1.08
N ILE A 118 -25.79 -2.81 0.33
CA ILE A 118 -25.18 -4.05 -0.17
C ILE A 118 -24.99 -5.06 0.97
N THR A 119 -25.49 -6.27 0.79
CA THR A 119 -25.33 -7.34 1.78
C THR A 119 -23.88 -7.81 1.78
N ARG A 120 -23.41 -8.30 2.93
CA ARG A 120 -22.07 -8.86 3.05
C ARG A 120 -21.78 -9.94 2.00
N ALA A 121 -22.75 -10.83 1.74
CA ALA A 121 -22.61 -11.90 0.77
C ALA A 121 -22.41 -11.39 -0.67
N ASN A 122 -23.13 -10.32 -1.05
CA ASN A 122 -22.98 -9.72 -2.37
C ASN A 122 -21.63 -8.99 -2.50
N LEU A 123 -21.19 -8.30 -1.44
CA LEU A 123 -19.88 -7.65 -1.42
C LEU A 123 -18.74 -8.67 -1.52
N GLU A 124 -18.84 -9.80 -0.83
CA GLU A 124 -17.88 -10.91 -0.93
C GLU A 124 -17.84 -11.49 -2.36
N SER A 125 -19.00 -11.70 -2.99
CA SER A 125 -19.07 -12.19 -4.37
C SER A 125 -18.44 -11.23 -5.39
N GLU A 126 -18.65 -9.93 -5.25
CA GLU A 126 -18.02 -8.93 -6.12
C GLU A 126 -16.49 -8.86 -5.89
N ASN A 127 -16.04 -8.96 -4.64
CA ASN A 127 -14.62 -9.02 -4.31
C ASN A 127 -13.94 -10.28 -4.89
N ASP A 128 -14.61 -11.43 -4.91
CA ASP A 128 -14.10 -12.67 -5.54
C ASP A 128 -13.85 -12.49 -7.05
N VAL A 129 -14.79 -11.83 -7.74
CA VAL A 129 -14.67 -11.54 -9.19
C VAL A 129 -13.49 -10.61 -9.45
N LEU A 130 -13.28 -9.61 -8.59
CA LEU A 130 -12.16 -8.68 -8.68
C LEU A 130 -10.83 -9.37 -8.40
N ALA A 131 -10.79 -10.26 -7.40
CA ALA A 131 -9.61 -11.06 -7.11
C ALA A 131 -9.21 -11.92 -8.33
N GLN A 132 -10.17 -12.52 -9.03
CA GLN A 132 -9.94 -13.24 -10.30
C GLN A 132 -9.41 -12.35 -11.42
N ARG A 133 -9.97 -11.15 -11.58
CA ARG A 133 -9.48 -10.20 -12.58
C ARG A 133 -8.05 -9.75 -12.29
N LEU A 134 -7.75 -9.37 -11.04
CA LEU A 134 -6.41 -8.96 -10.62
C LEU A 134 -5.40 -10.11 -10.73
N GLY A 135 -5.79 -11.34 -10.34
CA GLY A 135 -4.96 -12.53 -10.50
C GLY A 135 -4.59 -12.79 -11.95
N THR A 136 -5.54 -12.61 -12.87
CA THR A 136 -5.32 -12.75 -14.31
C THR A 136 -4.43 -11.62 -14.86
N LEU A 137 -4.70 -10.37 -14.47
CA LEU A 137 -3.99 -9.19 -14.97
C LEU A 137 -2.51 -9.17 -14.55
N HIS A 138 -2.21 -9.67 -13.34
CA HIS A 138 -0.86 -9.70 -12.77
C HIS A 138 -0.18 -11.07 -12.84
N GLY A 139 -0.80 -12.06 -13.50
CA GLY A 139 -0.25 -13.41 -13.61
C GLY A 139 -0.11 -14.17 -12.28
N ILE A 140 -0.86 -13.77 -11.26
CA ILE A 140 -0.80 -14.35 -9.91
C ILE A 140 -1.63 -15.64 -9.89
N LYS A 141 -0.94 -16.78 -9.92
CA LYS A 141 -1.53 -18.12 -9.80
C LYS A 141 -1.38 -18.70 -8.39
N SER A 142 -1.62 -17.91 -7.35
CA SER A 142 -1.56 -18.40 -5.97
C SER A 142 -2.95 -18.86 -5.50
N PRO A 143 -3.12 -20.10 -4.99
CA PRO A 143 -4.39 -20.61 -4.47
C PRO A 143 -5.02 -19.71 -3.40
N GLU A 144 -4.17 -19.01 -2.64
CA GLU A 144 -4.54 -18.15 -1.52
C GLU A 144 -5.26 -16.85 -1.95
N PHE A 145 -5.15 -16.44 -3.23
CA PHE A 145 -5.89 -15.29 -3.76
C PHE A 145 -7.36 -15.61 -4.04
N PHE A 146 -7.72 -16.90 -4.03
CA PHE A 146 -9.04 -17.43 -4.37
C PHE A 146 -9.66 -18.24 -3.23
N ASP A 147 -8.95 -18.41 -2.11
CA ASP A 147 -9.37 -19.30 -1.05
C ASP A 147 -10.33 -18.57 -0.09
N LYS A 148 -11.58 -19.05 -0.05
CA LYS A 148 -12.67 -18.50 0.77
C LYS A 148 -12.56 -18.84 2.26
N LYS A 149 -11.52 -19.59 2.67
CA LYS A 149 -11.40 -20.17 4.01
C LYS A 149 -10.16 -19.72 4.80
N VAL A 150 -9.43 -18.72 4.32
CA VAL A 150 -8.32 -18.09 5.07
C VAL A 150 -8.79 -16.81 5.73
#